data_AF-A0A8G1UFA8-F1
#
_entry.id   AF-A0A8G1UFA8-F1
#
_cell.length_a   1.000
_cell.length_b   1.000
_cell.length_c   1.000
_cell.angle_alpha   90.00
_cell.angle_beta   90.00
_cell.angle_gamma   90.00
#
_symmetry.space_group_name_H-M   'P 1'
#
loop_
_entity.id
_entity.type
_entity.pdbx_description
1 polymer ?
#
loop_
_entity_poly.entity_id
_entity_poly.type
_entity_poly.pdbx_seq_one_letter_code
_entity_poly.pdbx_strand_id
1 'polypeptide(L)'
;MPEQYRIIDVSRTVEGDMECWVVRQERPDGQHHLTIFPTSSLEWRAAEYDIDHHTPDGLDQILDILLHEPFLPDPLSAPASTAAKGLAAPAPAPVTLHNAPDRASARAAHLERIAHTKQTRVTVAALPAPTGKAGAAAARADTDLLEVIRANHGITPEGVAEKTEFVEQARRRFAEQQQTAAYRPAANRHPQTLAEPVWDAALPERDQARDSDSDQEPA
;
A
#
# COMPACT_ATOMS: atom_id res chain seq x y z
N MET A 1 4.98 -16.47 -13.91
CA MET A 1 5.58 -15.25 -14.50
C MET A 1 4.83 -14.08 -13.90
N PRO A 2 5.51 -13.04 -13.40
CA PRO A 2 4.83 -11.84 -12.90
C PRO A 2 4.07 -11.15 -14.05
N GLU A 3 2.92 -10.55 -13.75
CA GLU A 3 2.22 -9.67 -14.67
C GLU A 3 3.10 -8.45 -14.95
N GLN A 4 3.17 -8.02 -16.22
CA GLN A 4 3.96 -6.85 -16.62
C GLN A 4 3.01 -5.68 -16.88
N TYR A 5 3.13 -4.65 -16.06
CA TYR A 5 2.38 -3.42 -16.18
C TYR A 5 3.27 -2.40 -16.86
N ARG A 6 2.70 -1.74 -17.86
CA ARG A 6 3.41 -0.84 -18.74
C ARG A 6 2.92 0.57 -18.53
N ILE A 7 3.81 1.47 -18.14
CA ILE A 7 3.45 2.88 -18.01
C ILE A 7 3.19 3.44 -19.41
N ILE A 8 2.00 4.00 -19.61
CA ILE A 8 1.57 4.58 -20.90
C ILE A 8 1.27 6.08 -20.82
N ASP A 9 1.03 6.61 -19.62
CA ASP A 9 0.85 8.05 -19.40
C ASP A 9 1.20 8.40 -17.95
N VAL A 10 1.75 9.61 -17.77
CA VAL A 10 2.02 10.21 -16.47
C VAL A 10 1.57 11.66 -16.51
N SER A 11 0.63 12.01 -15.65
CA SER A 11 0.01 13.33 -15.62
C SER A 11 -0.28 13.78 -14.19
N ARG A 12 -0.64 15.07 -14.03
CA ARG A 12 -1.13 15.62 -12.76
C ARG A 12 -2.64 15.78 -12.80
N THR A 13 -3.28 15.60 -11.67
CA THR A 13 -4.71 15.88 -11.44
C THR A 13 -4.91 16.57 -10.09
N VAL A 14 -6.12 17.00 -9.81
CA VAL A 14 -6.54 17.50 -8.49
C VAL A 14 -7.71 16.64 -8.03
N GLU A 15 -7.57 15.99 -6.87
CA GLU A 15 -8.63 15.21 -6.21
C GLU A 15 -9.13 16.00 -5.00
N GLY A 16 -10.27 16.68 -5.15
CA GLY A 16 -10.76 17.63 -4.14
C GLY A 16 -9.89 18.89 -4.07
N ASP A 17 -9.18 19.07 -2.96
CA ASP A 17 -8.21 20.14 -2.73
C ASP A 17 -6.74 19.67 -2.81
N MET A 18 -6.52 18.41 -3.20
CA MET A 18 -5.21 17.76 -3.16
C MET A 18 -4.63 17.58 -4.57
N GLU A 19 -3.41 18.08 -4.79
CA GLU A 19 -2.67 17.79 -6.02
C GLU A 19 -2.17 16.34 -6.02
N CYS A 20 -2.41 15.63 -7.12
CA CYS A 20 -2.07 14.23 -7.27
C CYS A 20 -1.29 13.98 -8.56
N TRP A 21 -0.40 12.98 -8.51
CA TRP A 21 0.13 12.31 -9.69
C TRP A 21 -0.82 11.19 -10.13
N VAL A 22 -0.96 11.01 -11.43
CA VAL A 22 -1.67 9.89 -12.06
C VAL A 22 -0.69 9.15 -12.95
N VAL A 23 -0.45 7.89 -12.63
CA VAL A 23 0.35 6.98 -13.46
C VAL A 23 -0.60 5.97 -14.07
N ARG A 24 -0.84 6.10 -15.38
CA ARG A 24 -1.66 5.14 -16.13
C ARG A 24 -0.78 4.01 -16.65
N GLN A 25 -1.21 2.80 -16.34
CA GLN A 25 -0.53 1.57 -16.68
C GLN A 25 -1.44 0.71 -17.55
N GLU A 26 -0.89 0.03 -18.55
CA GLU A 26 -1.56 -0.98 -19.35
C GLU A 26 -1.12 -2.37 -18.85
N ARG A 27 -2.11 -3.24 -18.60
CA ARG A 27 -1.94 -4.63 -18.20
C ARG A 27 -1.75 -5.53 -19.43
N PRO A 28 -1.25 -6.78 -19.27
CA PRO A 28 -1.07 -7.68 -20.42
C PRO A 28 -2.37 -8.06 -21.15
N ASP A 29 -3.52 -7.95 -20.48
CA ASP A 29 -4.85 -8.20 -21.05
C ASP A 29 -5.42 -6.97 -21.80
N GLY A 30 -4.65 -5.87 -21.88
CA GLY A 30 -5.06 -4.62 -22.49
C GLY A 30 -5.93 -3.72 -21.60
N GLN A 31 -6.26 -4.16 -20.37
CA GLN A 31 -6.95 -3.30 -19.41
C GLN A 31 -6.01 -2.24 -18.85
N HIS A 32 -6.57 -1.15 -18.34
CA HIS A 32 -5.80 -0.10 -17.69
C HIS A 32 -5.87 -0.20 -16.17
N HIS A 33 -4.74 0.06 -15.53
CA HIS A 33 -4.62 0.27 -14.08
C HIS A 33 -4.17 1.71 -13.85
N LEU A 34 -4.74 2.37 -12.84
CA LEU A 34 -4.39 3.74 -12.48
C LEU A 34 -3.81 3.73 -11.07
N THR A 35 -2.59 4.25 -10.94
CA THR A 35 -2.00 4.59 -9.64
C THR A 35 -2.12 6.09 -9.46
N ILE A 36 -2.96 6.51 -8.52
CA ILE A 36 -3.16 7.91 -8.17
C ILE A 36 -2.59 8.11 -6.76
N PHE A 37 -1.69 9.07 -6.59
CA PHE A 37 -1.14 9.40 -5.29
C PHE A 37 -0.90 10.91 -5.13
N PRO A 38 -1.10 11.46 -3.92
CA PRO A 38 -0.81 12.85 -3.62
C PRO A 38 0.64 13.21 -3.94
N THR A 39 0.91 14.43 -4.40
CA THR A 39 2.30 14.90 -4.63
C THR A 39 3.13 14.82 -3.35
N SER A 40 2.52 15.11 -2.20
CA SER A 40 3.15 14.99 -0.87
C SER A 40 3.54 13.57 -0.48
N SER A 41 3.02 12.53 -1.15
CA SER A 41 3.42 11.14 -0.89
C SER A 41 4.89 10.88 -1.17
N LEU A 42 5.50 11.64 -2.09
CA LEU A 42 6.93 11.56 -2.37
C LEU A 42 7.76 11.99 -1.15
N GLU A 43 7.37 13.08 -0.47
CA GLU A 43 8.01 13.54 0.76
C GLU A 43 7.80 12.54 1.91
N TRP A 44 6.62 11.92 2.00
CA TRP A 44 6.36 10.87 3.00
C TRP A 44 7.28 9.67 2.81
N ARG A 45 7.46 9.16 1.59
CA ARG A 45 8.38 8.03 1.35
C ARG A 45 9.83 8.38 1.65
N ALA A 46 10.26 9.60 1.32
CA ALA A 46 11.57 10.10 1.72
C ALA A 46 11.72 10.11 3.25
N ALA A 47 10.74 10.63 3.98
CA ALA A 47 10.76 10.75 5.43
C ALA A 47 10.67 9.40 6.17
N GLU A 48 9.78 8.50 5.74
CA GLU A 48 9.58 7.20 6.38
C GLU A 48 10.83 6.33 6.33
N TYR A 49 11.55 6.38 5.21
CA TYR A 49 12.65 5.49 4.93
C TYR A 49 14.00 6.17 4.88
N ASP A 50 14.10 7.47 5.16
CA ASP A 50 15.37 8.22 5.12
C ASP A 50 16.06 8.10 3.74
N ILE A 51 15.26 8.26 2.67
CA ILE A 51 15.73 8.17 1.28
C ILE A 51 16.19 9.56 0.82
N ASP A 52 17.39 9.63 0.26
CA ASP A 52 17.96 10.87 -0.26
C ASP A 52 17.31 11.27 -1.60
N HIS A 53 16.29 12.10 -1.48
CA HIS A 53 15.51 12.62 -2.61
C HIS A 53 16.27 13.65 -3.48
N HIS A 54 17.50 14.03 -3.14
CA HIS A 54 18.33 14.90 -3.98
C HIS A 54 19.08 14.12 -5.08
N THR A 55 19.05 12.79 -5.02
CA THR A 55 19.72 11.92 -5.98
C THR A 55 18.72 11.23 -6.91
N PRO A 56 19.10 10.96 -8.18
CA PRO A 56 18.27 10.16 -9.08
C PRO A 56 17.91 8.79 -8.48
N ASP A 57 18.88 8.10 -7.88
CA ASP A 57 18.68 6.78 -7.27
C ASP A 57 17.65 6.82 -6.12
N GLY A 58 17.66 7.88 -5.31
CA GLY A 58 16.68 8.04 -4.24
C GLY A 58 15.28 8.35 -4.76
N LEU A 59 15.16 9.17 -5.81
CA LEU A 59 13.87 9.39 -6.48
C LEU A 59 13.34 8.11 -7.12
N ASP A 60 14.21 7.33 -7.78
CA ASP A 60 13.85 6.02 -8.33
C ASP A 60 13.36 5.07 -7.24
N GLN A 61 14.03 5.04 -6.09
CA GLN A 61 13.60 4.24 -4.95
C GLN A 61 12.23 4.66 -4.41
N ILE A 62 11.97 5.96 -4.30
CA ILE A 62 10.66 6.49 -3.86
C ILE A 62 9.55 6.08 -4.84
N LEU A 63 9.78 6.26 -6.13
CA LEU A 63 8.83 5.88 -7.18
C LEU A 63 8.62 4.37 -7.20
N ASP A 64 9.68 3.59 -7.01
CA ASP A 64 9.60 2.14 -6.96
C ASP A 64 8.68 1.66 -5.82
N ILE A 65 8.78 2.29 -4.65
CA ILE A 65 7.90 2.05 -3.52
C ILE A 65 6.45 2.38 -3.90
N LEU A 66 6.17 3.60 -4.34
CA LEU A 66 4.80 4.03 -4.62
C LEU A 66 4.10 3.19 -5.68
N LEU A 67 4.83 2.76 -6.71
CA LEU A 67 4.25 2.00 -7.83
C LEU A 67 4.05 0.52 -7.51
N HIS A 68 4.78 -0.06 -6.55
CA HIS A 68 4.69 -1.49 -6.24
C HIS A 68 3.95 -1.79 -4.92
N GLU A 69 3.84 -0.82 -4.03
CA GLU A 69 3.20 -0.99 -2.73
C GLU A 69 1.74 -1.50 -2.79
N PRO A 70 0.87 -1.02 -3.72
CA PRO A 70 -0.50 -1.54 -3.83
C PRO A 70 -0.60 -3.05 -4.14
N PHE A 71 0.49 -3.65 -4.65
CA PHE A 71 0.55 -5.07 -5.00
C PHE A 71 1.18 -5.94 -3.90
N LEU A 72 1.74 -5.32 -2.84
CA LEU A 72 2.26 -6.06 -1.70
C LEU A 72 1.11 -6.80 -1.00
N PRO A 73 1.31 -8.06 -0.58
CA PRO A 73 0.36 -8.69 0.33
C PRO A 73 0.27 -7.86 1.61
N ASP A 74 -0.94 -7.70 2.14
CA ASP A 74 -1.10 -7.12 3.49
C ASP A 74 -0.26 -7.97 4.47
N PRO A 75 0.72 -7.36 5.17
CA PRO A 75 1.61 -8.08 6.07
C PRO A 75 0.86 -8.76 7.22
N LEU A 76 -0.35 -8.31 7.56
CA LEU A 76 -1.19 -8.93 8.59
C LEU A 76 -2.09 -10.04 8.05
N SER A 77 -2.43 -9.98 6.76
CA SER A 77 -3.27 -10.98 6.09
C SER A 77 -2.46 -12.11 5.44
N ALA A 78 -1.12 -12.00 5.38
CA ALA A 78 -0.27 -13.07 4.91
C ALA A 78 -0.51 -14.31 5.81
N PRO A 79 -1.07 -15.40 5.28
CA PRO A 79 -1.37 -16.57 6.08
C PRO A 79 -0.06 -17.07 6.67
N ALA A 80 -0.04 -17.43 7.96
CA ALA A 80 1.08 -18.09 8.62
C ALA A 80 1.41 -19.49 8.03
N SER A 81 1.01 -19.75 6.78
CA SER A 81 0.75 -21.06 6.18
C SER A 81 1.99 -21.80 5.70
N THR A 82 3.17 -21.51 6.22
CA THR A 82 4.28 -22.49 6.21
C THR A 82 4.48 -23.18 7.56
N ALA A 83 3.75 -22.77 8.62
CA ALA A 83 3.75 -23.46 9.92
C ALA A 83 2.86 -24.73 9.94
N ALA A 84 2.16 -25.06 8.85
CA ALA A 84 1.21 -26.19 8.79
C ALA A 84 1.87 -27.59 8.69
N LYS A 85 3.16 -27.74 9.02
CA LYS A 85 3.82 -29.04 9.22
C LYS A 85 4.39 -29.19 10.63
N GLY A 86 3.62 -28.74 11.62
CA GLY A 86 3.71 -29.06 13.05
C GLY A 86 5.13 -29.22 13.59
N LEU A 87 5.72 -28.12 14.08
CA LEU A 87 6.80 -28.05 15.10
C LEU A 87 7.53 -26.69 15.12
N ALA A 88 7.24 -25.74 14.24
CA ALA A 88 7.91 -24.44 14.23
C ALA A 88 7.20 -23.42 15.15
N ALA A 89 7.99 -22.70 15.95
CA ALA A 89 7.55 -21.49 16.65
C ALA A 89 6.80 -20.52 15.70
N PRO A 90 5.89 -19.68 16.21
CA PRO A 90 5.23 -18.67 15.37
C PRO A 90 6.30 -17.89 14.61
N ALA A 91 6.16 -17.81 13.28
CA ALA A 91 7.07 -17.03 12.46
C ALA A 91 7.11 -15.60 13.02
N PRO A 92 8.29 -14.97 13.13
CA PRO A 92 8.39 -13.60 13.58
C PRO A 92 7.50 -12.71 12.70
N ALA A 93 6.81 -11.75 13.34
CA ALA A 93 5.98 -10.80 12.61
C ALA A 93 6.82 -10.08 11.53
N PRO A 94 6.25 -9.76 10.36
CA PRO A 94 6.96 -9.01 9.33
C PRO A 94 7.55 -7.70 9.87
N VAL A 95 8.76 -7.35 9.42
CA VAL A 95 9.40 -6.09 9.78
C VAL A 95 8.71 -4.93 9.06
N THR A 96 8.12 -4.01 9.81
CA THR A 96 7.40 -2.81 9.34
C THR A 96 8.10 -1.55 9.82
N LEU A 97 7.64 -0.39 9.34
CA LEU A 97 8.15 0.91 9.80
C LEU A 97 8.07 1.09 11.33
N HIS A 98 7.05 0.52 11.97
CA HIS A 98 6.77 0.74 13.38
C HIS A 98 7.48 -0.24 14.32
N ASN A 99 7.81 -1.45 13.87
CA ASN A 99 8.48 -2.46 14.72
C ASN A 99 9.97 -2.64 14.42
N ALA A 100 10.49 -2.07 13.32
CA ALA A 100 11.91 -2.11 13.01
C ALA A 100 12.73 -1.31 14.05
N PRO A 101 13.96 -1.75 14.37
CA PRO A 101 14.84 -1.03 15.30
C PRO A 101 15.17 0.38 14.81
N ASP A 102 15.33 0.56 13.49
CA ASP A 102 15.61 1.83 12.83
C ASP A 102 14.94 1.91 11.45
N ARG A 103 14.92 3.12 10.86
CA ARG A 103 14.33 3.37 9.53
C ARG A 103 15.09 2.65 8.41
N ALA A 104 16.40 2.44 8.55
CA ALA A 104 17.20 1.73 7.56
C ALA A 104 16.79 0.25 7.46
N SER A 105 16.55 -0.40 8.61
CA SER A 105 16.06 -1.77 8.70
C SER A 105 14.63 -1.89 8.16
N ALA A 106 13.76 -0.92 8.47
CA ALA A 106 12.42 -0.85 7.89
C ALA A 106 12.46 -0.73 6.35
N ARG A 107 13.33 0.14 5.84
CA ARG A 107 13.55 0.35 4.40
C ARG A 107 14.03 -0.93 3.72
N ALA A 108 15.06 -1.58 4.26
CA ALA A 108 15.60 -2.82 3.70
C ALA A 108 14.53 -3.91 3.61
N ALA A 109 13.76 -4.13 4.68
CA ALA A 109 12.66 -5.09 4.68
C ALA A 109 11.53 -4.72 3.70
N HIS A 110 11.24 -3.43 3.53
CA HIS A 110 10.25 -2.97 2.56
C HIS A 110 10.71 -3.22 1.11
N LEU A 111 11.96 -2.88 0.79
CA LEU A 111 12.53 -3.13 -0.54
C LEU A 111 12.60 -4.61 -0.87
N GLU A 112 12.90 -5.47 0.11
CA GLU A 112 12.88 -6.93 -0.09
C GLU A 112 11.48 -7.42 -0.47
N ARG A 113 10.42 -6.90 0.20
CA ARG A 113 9.04 -7.22 -0.17
C ARG A 113 8.68 -6.75 -1.58
N ILE A 114 9.11 -5.55 -1.97
CA ILE A 114 8.93 -5.05 -3.34
C ILE A 114 9.65 -5.96 -4.34
N ALA A 115 10.91 -6.31 -4.08
CA ALA A 115 11.67 -7.20 -4.93
C ALA A 115 10.99 -8.57 -5.09
N HIS A 116 10.46 -9.13 -3.99
CA HIS A 116 9.69 -10.36 -4.02
C HIS A 116 8.41 -10.21 -4.85
N THR A 117 7.67 -9.12 -4.69
CA THR A 117 6.45 -8.82 -5.47
C THR A 117 6.75 -8.67 -6.95
N LYS A 118 7.86 -8.03 -7.32
CA LYS A 118 8.34 -7.96 -8.72
C LYS A 118 8.62 -9.32 -9.31
N GLN A 119 9.25 -10.20 -8.53
CA GLN A 119 9.58 -11.55 -9.00
C GLN A 119 8.35 -12.45 -9.13
N THR A 120 7.36 -12.28 -8.26
CA THR A 120 6.28 -13.26 -8.10
C THR A 120 4.91 -12.80 -8.58
N ARG A 121 4.66 -11.49 -8.64
CA ARG A 121 3.32 -10.91 -8.88
C ARG A 121 3.30 -9.91 -10.01
N VAL A 122 3.92 -8.74 -9.83
CA VAL A 122 3.77 -7.58 -10.73
C VAL A 122 5.08 -6.83 -10.88
N THR A 123 5.48 -6.57 -12.12
CA THR A 123 6.55 -5.64 -12.46
C THR A 123 5.95 -4.45 -13.20
N VAL A 124 6.15 -3.24 -12.69
CA VAL A 124 5.85 -1.99 -13.40
C VAL A 124 7.11 -1.53 -14.11
N ALA A 125 7.06 -1.37 -15.43
CA ALA A 125 8.20 -0.91 -16.22
C ALA A 125 7.79 0.23 -17.17
N ALA A 126 8.71 1.18 -17.35
CA ALA A 126 8.75 1.95 -18.58
C ALA A 126 9.16 0.99 -19.70
N LEU A 127 8.37 0.92 -20.78
CA LEU A 127 8.69 0.05 -21.91
C LEU A 127 10.09 0.40 -22.47
N PRO A 128 10.93 -0.59 -22.81
CA PRO A 128 11.89 -0.37 -23.89
C PRO A 128 11.13 -0.11 -25.20
N ALA A 129 11.66 0.74 -26.07
CA ALA A 129 11.03 1.05 -27.35
C ALA A 129 10.57 -0.23 -28.10
N PRO A 130 9.37 -0.26 -28.70
CA PRO A 130 8.92 -1.41 -29.46
C PRO A 130 9.92 -1.68 -30.58
N THR A 131 10.47 -2.90 -30.62
CA THR A 131 11.46 -3.34 -31.59
C THR A 131 10.87 -3.58 -33.00
N GLY A 132 9.76 -2.92 -33.33
CA GLY A 132 9.06 -3.05 -34.60
C GLY A 132 8.83 -1.69 -35.28
N LYS A 133 8.94 -1.67 -36.62
CA LYS A 133 8.66 -0.52 -37.48
C LYS A 133 7.18 -0.12 -37.44
N ALA A 134 6.70 0.44 -36.35
CA ALA A 134 5.38 1.07 -36.26
C ALA A 134 5.57 2.59 -36.33
N GLY A 135 5.03 3.25 -37.36
CA GLY A 135 5.21 4.68 -37.58
C GLY A 135 4.75 5.56 -36.42
N ALA A 136 5.22 6.81 -36.38
CA ALA A 136 4.88 7.96 -35.51
C ALA A 136 4.60 7.74 -34.00
N ALA A 137 3.80 6.76 -33.60
CA ALA A 137 3.63 6.28 -32.23
C ALA A 137 4.91 5.66 -31.64
N ALA A 138 5.81 5.08 -32.45
CA ALA A 138 7.10 4.59 -31.95
C ALA A 138 8.06 5.71 -31.50
N ALA A 139 7.85 6.97 -31.91
CA ALA A 139 8.74 8.07 -31.54
C ALA A 139 8.63 8.47 -30.05
N ARG A 140 7.56 8.08 -29.34
CA ARG A 140 7.41 8.32 -27.89
C ARG A 140 8.05 7.25 -27.02
N ALA A 141 8.52 6.15 -27.61
CA ALA A 141 8.78 4.93 -26.85
C ALA A 141 10.16 4.86 -26.17
N ASP A 142 11.04 5.83 -26.41
CA ASP A 142 12.30 5.99 -25.67
C ASP A 142 12.20 7.02 -24.53
N THR A 143 11.02 7.62 -24.32
CA THR A 143 10.85 8.58 -23.23
C THR A 143 10.51 7.82 -21.95
N ASP A 144 11.40 7.87 -20.97
CA ASP A 144 11.04 7.48 -19.61
C ASP A 144 9.96 8.45 -19.11
N LEU A 145 8.71 7.98 -19.06
CA LEU A 145 7.56 8.79 -18.67
C LEU A 145 7.62 9.21 -17.20
N LEU A 146 8.35 8.48 -16.36
CA LEU A 146 8.55 8.86 -14.96
C LEU A 146 9.50 10.05 -14.81
N GLU A 147 10.24 10.41 -15.85
CA GLU A 147 11.09 11.59 -15.86
C GLU A 147 10.28 12.87 -15.63
N VAL A 148 9.00 12.89 -16.02
CA VAL A 148 8.09 13.99 -15.72
C VAL A 148 7.93 14.17 -14.21
N ILE A 149 7.83 13.08 -13.45
CA ILE A 149 7.76 13.15 -11.98
C ILE A 149 9.12 13.53 -11.43
N ARG A 150 10.22 12.92 -11.90
CA ARG A 150 11.57 13.26 -11.42
C ARG A 150 11.95 14.72 -11.65
N ALA A 151 11.56 15.31 -12.78
CA ALA A 151 11.83 16.70 -13.07
C ALA A 151 10.93 17.68 -12.28
N ASN A 152 9.76 17.21 -11.83
CA ASN A 152 8.73 18.06 -11.20
C ASN A 152 8.27 17.50 -9.85
N HIS A 153 9.13 16.80 -9.11
CA HIS A 153 8.71 15.99 -7.96
C HIS A 153 8.15 16.85 -6.80
N GLY A 154 8.62 18.09 -6.64
CA GLY A 154 8.10 19.03 -5.64
C GLY A 154 8.44 18.67 -4.20
N ILE A 155 9.34 17.71 -3.97
CA ILE A 155 9.84 17.35 -2.63
C ILE A 155 10.70 18.51 -2.12
N THR A 156 10.40 18.97 -0.90
CA THR A 156 11.16 20.03 -0.23
C THR A 156 11.92 19.47 0.97
N PRO A 157 13.13 19.98 1.30
CA PRO A 157 13.83 19.61 2.52
C PRO A 157 13.00 19.85 3.78
N GLU A 158 12.29 20.97 3.84
CA GLU A 158 11.43 21.35 4.96
C GLU A 158 10.26 20.38 5.12
N GLY A 159 9.60 20.02 4.02
CA GLY A 159 8.48 19.07 4.02
C GLY A 159 8.89 17.66 4.42
N VAL A 160 10.11 17.22 4.02
CA VAL A 160 10.68 15.94 4.46
C VAL A 160 11.05 15.99 5.94
N ALA A 161 11.62 17.08 6.44
CA ALA A 161 11.96 17.24 7.85
C ALA A 161 10.72 17.19 8.75
N GLU A 162 9.66 17.94 8.41
CA GLU A 162 8.39 17.93 9.14
C GLU A 162 7.78 16.52 9.19
N LYS A 163 7.70 15.84 8.04
CA LYS A 163 7.18 14.47 7.98
C LYS A 163 8.04 13.47 8.74
N THR A 164 9.36 13.67 8.78
CA THR A 164 10.27 12.85 9.56
C THR A 164 9.95 12.96 11.06
N GLU A 165 9.64 14.16 11.56
CA GLU A 165 9.21 14.34 12.94
C GLU A 165 7.90 13.59 13.23
N PHE A 166 6.93 13.64 12.31
CA PHE A 166 5.68 12.88 12.43
C PHE A 166 5.92 11.35 12.46
N VAL A 167 6.77 10.84 11.57
CA VAL A 167 7.15 9.42 11.53
C VAL A 167 7.77 9.00 12.87
N GLU A 168 8.72 9.77 13.38
CA GLU A 168 9.41 9.47 14.63
C GLU A 168 8.47 9.53 15.85
N GLN A 169 7.53 10.47 15.88
CA GLN A 169 6.47 10.50 16.89
C GLN A 169 5.58 9.25 16.82
N ALA A 170 5.18 8.83 15.62
CA ALA A 170 4.37 7.63 15.44
C ALA A 170 5.10 6.36 15.89
N ARG A 171 6.40 6.22 15.56
CA ARG A 171 7.24 5.10 16.00
C ARG A 171 7.36 5.04 17.53
N ARG A 172 7.58 6.18 18.20
CA ARG A 172 7.63 6.23 19.67
C ARG A 172 6.31 5.79 20.32
N ARG A 173 5.17 6.33 19.84
CA ARG A 173 3.84 5.94 20.36
C ARG A 173 3.57 4.46 20.19
N PHE A 174 3.94 3.87 19.05
CA PHE A 174 3.78 2.44 18.83
C PHE A 174 4.64 1.61 19.80
N ALA A 175 5.90 2.01 20.03
CA ALA A 175 6.77 1.34 21.00
C ALA A 175 6.22 1.38 22.43
N GLU A 176 5.68 2.52 22.87
CA GLU A 176 5.02 2.69 24.18
C GLU A 176 3.78 1.77 24.33
N GLN A 177 2.97 1.66 23.27
CA GLN A 177 1.82 0.77 23.23
C GLN A 177 2.23 -0.71 23.33
N GLN A 178 3.29 -1.12 22.64
CA GLN A 178 3.81 -2.49 22.71
C GLN A 178 4.36 -2.82 24.10
N GLN A 179 5.07 -1.90 24.74
CA GLN A 179 5.56 -2.06 26.11
C GLN A 179 4.41 -2.19 27.11
N THR A 180 3.36 -1.37 26.96
CA THR A 180 2.17 -1.42 27.82
C THR A 180 1.40 -2.73 27.65
N ALA A 181 1.28 -3.23 26.41
CA ALA A 181 0.64 -4.51 26.12
C ALA A 181 1.42 -5.69 26.72
N ALA A 182 2.75 -5.65 26.66
CA ALA A 182 3.62 -6.67 27.25
C ALA A 182 3.60 -6.67 28.79
N TYR A 183 3.46 -5.50 29.42
CA TYR A 183 3.45 -5.37 30.88
C TYR A 183 2.11 -5.74 31.52
N ARG A 184 1.02 -5.92 30.76
CA ARG A 184 -0.30 -6.25 31.32
C ARG A 184 -0.21 -7.56 32.12
N PRO A 185 -0.20 -7.51 33.47
CA PRO A 185 0.05 -8.69 34.28
C PRO A 185 -1.06 -9.71 34.02
N ALA A 186 -0.72 -11.00 33.94
CA ALA A 186 -1.70 -12.08 33.77
C ALA A 186 -2.76 -12.13 34.89
N ALA A 187 -2.62 -11.32 35.93
CA ALA A 187 -3.34 -11.33 37.18
C ALA A 187 -4.85 -11.03 37.09
N ASN A 188 -5.38 -10.54 35.97
CA ASN A 188 -6.83 -10.27 35.80
C ASN A 188 -7.46 -10.99 34.59
N ARG A 189 -6.90 -12.13 34.16
CA ARG A 189 -7.71 -13.12 33.44
C ARG A 189 -8.54 -13.89 34.47
N HIS A 190 -9.48 -13.22 35.12
CA HIS A 190 -10.59 -13.96 35.71
C HIS A 190 -11.15 -14.80 34.57
N PRO A 191 -11.30 -16.13 34.73
CA PRO A 191 -12.12 -16.89 33.81
C PRO A 191 -13.48 -16.19 33.85
N GLN A 192 -13.80 -15.44 32.80
CA GLN A 192 -15.19 -15.21 32.48
C GLN A 192 -15.70 -16.61 32.19
N THR A 193 -16.18 -17.28 33.22
CA THR A 193 -17.22 -18.28 33.10
C THR A 193 -18.27 -17.59 32.25
N LEU A 194 -18.31 -17.97 30.97
CA LEU A 194 -19.45 -17.77 30.09
C LEU A 194 -20.61 -18.49 30.79
N ALA A 195 -21.19 -17.83 31.78
CA ALA A 195 -22.55 -18.12 32.19
C ALA A 195 -23.37 -17.75 30.96
N GLU A 196 -23.78 -18.79 30.25
CA GLU A 196 -24.64 -18.72 29.08
C GLU A 196 -25.80 -17.76 29.38
N PRO A 197 -26.04 -16.72 28.57
CA PRO A 197 -27.38 -16.15 28.53
C PRO A 197 -28.27 -17.26 27.98
N VAL A 198 -29.07 -17.84 28.86
CA VAL A 198 -30.26 -18.61 28.51
C VAL A 198 -31.12 -17.69 27.65
N TRP A 199 -31.02 -17.86 26.33
CA TRP A 199 -31.92 -17.25 25.36
C TRP A 199 -33.26 -17.99 25.41
N ASP A 200 -34.02 -17.75 26.48
CA ASP A 200 -35.45 -18.05 26.52
C ASP A 200 -36.20 -16.77 26.10
N ALA A 201 -35.98 -16.36 24.85
CA ALA A 201 -36.72 -15.29 24.22
C ALA A 201 -37.54 -15.92 23.09
N ALA A 202 -38.80 -16.20 23.42
CA ALA A 202 -39.84 -16.53 22.47
C ALA A 202 -39.78 -15.58 21.26
N LEU A 203 -39.55 -16.15 20.08
CA LEU A 203 -39.70 -15.45 18.81
C LEU A 203 -41.18 -15.09 18.66
N PRO A 204 -41.56 -13.81 18.53
CA PRO A 204 -42.89 -13.49 18.01
C PRO A 204 -42.96 -13.96 16.55
N GLU A 205 -44.00 -14.74 16.23
CA GLU A 205 -44.35 -15.11 14.87
C GLU A 205 -44.46 -13.83 14.03
N ARG A 206 -43.60 -13.71 13.01
CA ARG A 206 -43.73 -12.66 12.01
C ARG A 206 -44.89 -13.05 11.11
N ASP A 207 -46.02 -12.43 11.39
CA ASP A 207 -47.16 -12.33 10.49
C ASP A 207 -46.70 -11.91 9.09
N GLN A 208 -47.19 -12.68 8.13
CA GLN A 208 -47.27 -12.36 6.71
C GLN A 208 -48.09 -11.08 6.54
N ALA A 209 -47.63 -10.12 5.73
CA ALA A 209 -48.50 -9.34 4.83
C ALA A 209 -47.74 -8.23 4.07
N ARG A 210 -48.19 -8.04 2.82
CA ARG A 210 -47.96 -6.96 1.84
C ARG A 210 -46.70 -7.10 0.99
N ASP A 211 -46.74 -7.49 -0.27
CA ASP A 211 -47.75 -7.31 -1.33
C ASP A 211 -48.29 -5.88 -1.43
N SER A 212 -47.74 -5.12 -2.38
CA SER A 212 -48.33 -4.05 -3.23
C SER A 212 -47.16 -3.15 -3.64
N ASP A 213 -46.67 -3.19 -4.88
CA ASP A 213 -47.31 -2.57 -6.04
C ASP A 213 -47.25 -1.03 -5.95
N SER A 214 -46.50 -0.40 -6.87
CA SER A 214 -46.76 0.94 -7.44
C SER A 214 -45.60 1.35 -8.35
N ASP A 215 -45.78 1.04 -9.63
CA ASP A 215 -45.35 1.87 -10.75
C ASP A 215 -45.64 3.36 -10.50
N GLN A 216 -44.69 4.24 -10.83
CA GLN A 216 -45.00 5.53 -11.48
C GLN A 216 -43.72 6.24 -11.97
N GLU A 217 -43.52 6.20 -13.29
CA GLU A 217 -42.82 7.25 -14.06
C GLU A 217 -43.64 8.56 -14.02
N PRO A 218 -42.95 9.71 -14.17
CA PRO A 218 -43.47 10.67 -15.14
C PRO A 218 -42.41 11.29 -16.06
N ALA A 219 -42.80 11.31 -17.35
CA ALA A 219 -42.57 12.27 -18.44
C ALA A 219 -41.32 13.17 -18.46
#